data_AF-A0A7C6WSP6-F1
#
_entry.id   AF-A0A7C6WSP6-F1
#
_cell.length_a   1.000
_cell.length_b   1.000
_cell.length_c   1.000
_cell.angle_alpha   90.00
_cell.angle_beta   90.00
_cell.angle_gamma   90.00
#
_symmetry.space_group_name_H-M   'P 1'
#
loop_
_entity.id
_entity.type
_entity.pdbx_description
1 polymer ?
#
loop_
_entity_poly.entity_id
_entity_poly.type
_entity_poly.pdbx_seq_one_letter_code
_entity_poly.pdbx_strand_id
1 'polypeptide(L)'
;MQFSDTKMIFGDLKAALEELKNNRKVPVAIRRAFGKFLTLTQQLTESMRKEYKSLTGKEWSASSFTGWNEITELFKELRRTDYHEFPVVINVRESQYYISEVYEDENGNELYGYMVPTVTWGLGDPFSEKIPSGMSIVAYDENNQPIDGVAPEKIEYEFILHPRTTKIETLLKSIGKDDIHELSERCFETLNSYFEFYHSCIAKDRNR
;
A
#
# COMPACT_ATOMS: atom_id res chain seq x y z
N MET A 1 -27.54 21.76 10.30
CA MET A 1 -26.63 20.67 10.69
C MET A 1 -25.30 20.96 10.01
N GLN A 2 -24.27 21.35 10.76
CA GLN A 2 -22.98 21.69 10.15
C GLN A 2 -22.29 20.37 9.77
N PHE A 3 -22.00 20.18 8.49
CA PHE A 3 -21.22 19.03 8.02
C PHE A 3 -19.81 19.13 8.61
N SER A 4 -19.29 18.02 9.13
CA SER A 4 -17.91 17.94 9.63
C SER A 4 -16.99 17.62 8.45
N ASP A 5 -16.10 18.54 8.13
CA ASP A 5 -15.07 18.35 7.10
C ASP A 5 -14.20 17.14 7.43
N THR A 6 -13.93 16.91 8.72
CA THR A 6 -13.20 15.73 9.21
C THR A 6 -13.90 14.41 8.84
N LYS A 7 -15.22 14.33 9.01
CA LYS A 7 -16.00 13.13 8.63
C LYS A 7 -16.01 12.89 7.13
N MET A 8 -16.11 13.96 6.33
CA MET A 8 -16.06 13.87 4.87
C MET A 8 -14.71 13.33 4.39
N ILE A 9 -13.61 13.92 4.87
CA ILE A 9 -12.25 13.49 4.52
C ILE A 9 -12.00 12.05 4.96
N PHE A 10 -12.50 11.64 6.13
CA PHE A 10 -12.40 10.25 6.57
C PHE A 10 -13.14 9.28 5.63
N GLY A 11 -14.34 9.66 5.17
CA GLY A 11 -15.09 8.91 4.17
C GLY A 11 -14.33 8.79 2.83
N ASP A 12 -13.74 9.90 2.37
CA ASP A 12 -12.93 9.93 1.15
C ASP A 12 -11.67 9.07 1.28
N LEU A 13 -11.02 9.08 2.45
CA LEU A 13 -9.85 8.24 2.73
C LEU A 13 -10.22 6.75 2.65
N LYS A 14 -11.35 6.36 3.23
CA LYS A 14 -11.86 4.99 3.13
C LYS A 14 -12.15 4.61 1.68
N ALA A 15 -12.80 5.50 0.92
CA ALA A 15 -13.08 5.27 -0.50
C ALA A 15 -11.79 5.13 -1.32
N ALA A 16 -10.75 5.93 -1.04
CA ALA A 16 -9.46 5.82 -1.70
C ALA A 16 -8.73 4.50 -1.39
N LEU A 17 -8.86 3.98 -0.16
CA LEU A 17 -8.34 2.66 0.18
C LEU A 17 -9.05 1.56 -0.61
N GLU A 18 -10.39 1.59 -0.66
CA GLU A 18 -11.17 0.61 -1.43
C GLU A 18 -10.85 0.68 -2.93
N GLU A 19 -10.69 1.89 -3.48
CA GLU A 19 -10.22 2.10 -4.84
C GLU A 19 -8.84 1.46 -5.05
N LEU A 20 -7.89 1.65 -4.13
CA LEU A 20 -6.57 1.01 -4.20
C LEU A 20 -6.67 -0.52 -4.14
N LYS A 21 -7.47 -1.07 -3.22
CA LYS A 21 -7.69 -2.52 -3.06
C LYS A 21 -8.27 -3.20 -4.30
N ASN A 22 -9.20 -2.51 -4.97
CA ASN A 22 -9.85 -3.01 -6.18
C ASN A 22 -8.95 -2.90 -7.42
N ASN A 23 -7.94 -2.02 -7.41
CA ASN A 23 -6.98 -1.89 -8.48
C ASN A 23 -5.72 -2.71 -8.19
N ARG A 24 -5.58 -3.87 -8.84
CA ARG A 24 -4.41 -4.76 -8.71
C ARG A 24 -3.67 -5.03 -10.01
N LYS A 25 -4.13 -4.49 -11.14
CA LYS A 25 -3.55 -4.77 -12.46
C LYS A 25 -3.38 -3.56 -13.36
N VAL A 26 -3.71 -2.36 -12.88
CA VAL A 26 -3.72 -1.14 -13.69
C VAL A 26 -2.77 -0.12 -13.06
N PRO A 27 -1.53 0.00 -13.58
CA PRO A 27 -0.48 0.87 -13.02
C PRO A 27 -0.94 2.30 -12.72
N VAL A 28 -1.59 2.96 -13.68
CA VAL A 28 -2.07 4.33 -13.51
C VAL A 28 -3.13 4.46 -12.42
N ALA A 29 -4.04 3.48 -12.31
CA ALA A 29 -5.09 3.50 -11.29
C ALA A 29 -4.49 3.31 -9.90
N ILE A 30 -3.50 2.42 -9.77
CA ILE A 30 -2.78 2.17 -8.53
C ILE A 30 -2.02 3.44 -8.08
N ARG A 31 -1.28 4.07 -8.99
CA ARG A 31 -0.56 5.31 -8.69
C ARG A 31 -1.51 6.43 -8.24
N ARG A 32 -2.64 6.60 -8.93
CA ARG A 32 -3.65 7.61 -8.59
C ARG A 32 -4.30 7.32 -7.24
N ALA A 33 -4.75 6.10 -7.01
CA ALA A 33 -5.42 5.71 -5.77
C ALA A 33 -4.47 5.82 -4.57
N PHE A 34 -3.23 5.34 -4.70
CA PHE A 34 -2.22 5.46 -3.65
C PHE A 34 -1.84 6.91 -3.36
N GLY A 35 -1.62 7.73 -4.39
CA GLY A 35 -1.33 9.16 -4.22
C GLY A 35 -2.47 9.91 -3.53
N LYS A 36 -3.72 9.64 -3.95
CA LYS A 36 -4.93 10.19 -3.30
C LYS A 36 -5.02 9.76 -1.84
N PHE A 37 -4.82 8.47 -1.54
CA PHE A 37 -4.80 7.94 -0.18
C PHE A 37 -3.74 8.67 0.66
N LEU A 38 -2.50 8.77 0.15
CA LEU A 38 -1.40 9.46 0.81
C LEU A 38 -1.75 10.93 1.15
N THR A 39 -2.32 11.68 0.20
CA THR A 39 -2.78 13.05 0.46
C THR A 39 -3.88 13.11 1.54
N LEU A 40 -4.88 12.24 1.45
CA LEU A 40 -6.01 12.22 2.39
C LEU A 40 -5.58 11.88 3.83
N THR A 41 -4.53 11.06 4.03
CA THR A 41 -3.99 10.80 5.37
C THR A 41 -3.53 12.09 6.08
N GLN A 42 -2.92 13.03 5.35
CA GLN A 42 -2.52 14.33 5.91
C GLN A 42 -3.73 15.23 6.14
N GLN A 43 -4.59 15.37 5.13
CA GLN A 43 -5.78 16.21 5.23
C GLN A 43 -6.66 15.83 6.41
N LEU A 44 -6.79 14.53 6.70
CA LEU A 44 -7.54 14.03 7.84
C LEU A 44 -6.97 14.58 9.16
N THR A 45 -5.66 14.40 9.39
CA THR A 45 -5.01 14.84 10.64
C THR A 45 -5.01 16.36 10.81
N GLU A 46 -4.86 17.11 9.71
CA GLU A 46 -4.96 18.57 9.72
C GLU A 46 -6.37 19.07 10.00
N SER A 47 -7.38 18.44 9.40
CA SER A 47 -8.79 18.79 9.57
C SER A 47 -9.21 18.53 11.03
N MET A 48 -8.86 17.36 11.58
CA MET A 48 -9.08 17.04 13.00
C MET A 48 -8.53 18.13 13.93
N ARG A 49 -7.28 18.56 13.72
CA ARG A 49 -6.65 19.60 14.54
C ARG A 49 -7.42 20.92 14.48
N LYS A 50 -7.79 21.38 13.27
CA LYS A 50 -8.52 22.63 13.05
C LYS A 50 -9.93 22.56 13.66
N GLU A 51 -10.64 21.47 13.38
CA GLU A 51 -11.99 21.24 13.86
C GLU A 51 -12.03 21.09 15.40
N TYR A 52 -11.05 20.41 16.00
CA TYR A 52 -10.93 20.31 17.47
C TYR A 52 -10.86 21.68 18.14
N LYS A 53 -9.95 22.53 17.65
CA LYS A 53 -9.76 23.88 18.17
C LYS A 53 -11.01 24.73 17.99
N SER A 54 -11.67 24.63 16.84
CA SER A 54 -12.92 25.34 16.58
C SER A 54 -14.05 24.89 17.51
N LEU A 55 -14.12 23.60 17.86
CA LEU A 55 -15.23 23.05 18.65
C LEU A 55 -15.02 23.17 20.17
N THR A 56 -13.78 23.14 20.64
CA THR A 56 -13.43 23.05 22.07
C THR A 56 -12.68 24.28 22.60
N GLY A 57 -12.16 25.13 21.72
CA GLY A 57 -11.27 26.24 22.08
C GLY A 57 -9.85 25.82 22.49
N LYS A 58 -9.55 24.51 22.53
CA LYS A 58 -8.27 23.95 22.96
C LYS A 58 -7.41 23.51 21.78
N GLU A 59 -6.09 23.48 21.98
CA GLU A 59 -5.18 22.89 20.99
C GLU A 59 -5.30 21.35 21.01
N TRP A 60 -5.25 20.75 19.82
CA TRP A 60 -5.27 19.30 19.66
C TRP A 60 -3.88 18.68 19.90
N SER A 61 -3.83 17.64 20.73
CA SER A 61 -2.60 16.92 21.06
C SER A 61 -2.59 15.53 20.42
N ALA A 62 -2.02 15.43 19.23
CA ALA A 62 -1.88 14.15 18.52
C ALA A 62 -1.02 13.14 19.30
N SER A 63 -0.03 13.60 20.06
CA SER A 63 0.87 12.74 20.86
C SER A 63 0.17 12.00 22.00
N SER A 64 -1.04 12.41 22.37
CA SER A 64 -1.85 11.71 23.37
C SER A 64 -2.48 10.41 22.84
N PHE A 65 -2.45 10.19 21.53
CA PHE A 65 -2.83 8.92 20.93
C PHE A 65 -1.63 7.96 20.95
N THR A 66 -1.79 6.82 21.64
CA THR A 66 -0.71 5.84 21.82
C THR A 66 -0.58 4.86 20.66
N GLY A 67 -1.50 4.88 19.69
CA GLY A 67 -1.50 3.96 18.55
C GLY A 67 -0.54 4.34 17.41
N TRP A 68 0.18 5.45 17.50
CA TRP A 68 1.19 5.81 16.51
C TRP A 68 2.30 4.75 16.44
N ASN A 69 2.69 4.40 15.23
CA ASN A 69 3.63 3.32 14.96
C ASN A 69 4.47 3.63 13.70
N GLU A 70 5.36 2.69 13.36
CA GLU A 70 6.27 2.81 12.23
C GLU A 70 5.54 2.95 10.88
N ILE A 71 4.35 2.35 10.72
CA ILE A 71 3.53 2.51 9.51
C ILE A 71 3.10 3.98 9.36
N THR A 72 2.60 4.60 10.43
CA THR A 72 2.19 6.01 10.37
C THR A 72 3.37 6.96 10.18
N GLU A 73 4.54 6.63 10.73
CA GLU A 73 5.77 7.40 10.47
C GLU A 73 6.28 7.20 9.04
N LEU A 74 6.13 6.01 8.44
CA LEU A 74 6.39 5.78 7.02
C LEU A 74 5.52 6.68 6.15
N PHE A 75 4.20 6.71 6.36
CA PHE A 75 3.31 7.57 5.57
C PHE A 75 3.61 9.06 5.76
N LYS A 76 4.00 9.48 6.95
CA LYS A 76 4.47 10.84 7.22
C LYS A 76 5.76 11.16 6.47
N GLU A 77 6.70 10.23 6.44
CA GLU A 77 7.95 10.40 5.71
C GLU A 77 7.73 10.41 4.19
N LEU A 78 6.88 9.52 3.67
CA LEU A 78 6.51 9.48 2.26
C LEU A 78 5.94 10.82 1.79
N ARG A 79 5.02 11.42 2.56
CA ARG A 79 4.47 12.76 2.26
C ARG A 79 5.53 13.85 2.26
N ARG A 80 6.40 13.83 3.26
CA ARG A 80 7.50 14.79 3.39
C ARG A 80 8.42 14.71 2.17
N THR A 81 8.84 13.51 1.79
CA THR A 81 9.71 13.28 0.65
C THR A 81 9.02 13.63 -0.67
N ASP A 82 7.76 13.23 -0.87
CA ASP A 82 6.99 13.52 -2.09
C ASP A 82 6.84 15.01 -2.36
N TYR A 83 6.58 15.80 -1.30
CA TYR A 83 6.34 17.23 -1.42
C TYR A 83 7.63 18.07 -1.51
N HIS A 84 8.74 17.60 -0.91
CA HIS A 84 9.95 18.41 -0.75
C HIS A 84 11.19 17.91 -1.49
N GLU A 85 11.27 16.63 -1.87
CA GLU A 85 12.52 16.02 -2.33
C GLU A 85 12.34 15.19 -3.61
N PHE A 86 11.59 14.09 -3.54
CA PHE A 86 11.47 13.12 -4.63
C PHE A 86 10.04 12.59 -4.71
N PRO A 87 9.49 12.44 -5.93
CA PRO A 87 8.19 11.82 -6.10
C PRO A 87 8.22 10.37 -5.60
N VAL A 88 7.13 9.91 -5.01
CA VAL A 88 6.99 8.51 -4.63
C VAL A 88 7.05 7.61 -5.88
N VAL A 89 7.90 6.59 -5.78
CA VAL A 89 8.11 5.59 -6.83
C VAL A 89 7.56 4.24 -6.36
N ILE A 90 6.75 3.64 -7.22
CA ILE A 90 6.17 2.31 -7.04
C ILE A 90 6.83 1.42 -8.09
N ASN A 91 7.35 0.28 -7.67
CA ASN A 91 7.83 -0.79 -8.53
C ASN A 91 6.81 -1.93 -8.57
N VAL A 92 6.96 -2.81 -9.55
CA VAL A 92 6.19 -4.05 -9.64
C VAL A 92 7.11 -5.19 -9.24
N ARG A 93 6.66 -6.00 -8.28
CA ARG A 93 7.23 -7.32 -8.05
C ARG A 93 6.33 -8.34 -8.72
N GLU A 94 6.92 -9.09 -9.64
CA GLU A 94 6.24 -10.14 -10.39
C GLU A 94 6.78 -11.49 -9.96
N SER A 95 5.86 -12.39 -9.60
CA SER A 95 6.15 -13.77 -9.27
C SER A 95 5.39 -14.67 -10.24
N GLN A 96 6.12 -15.51 -10.98
CA GLN A 96 5.55 -16.46 -11.93
C GLN A 96 5.70 -17.88 -11.37
N TYR A 97 4.62 -18.64 -11.34
CA TYR A 97 4.57 -19.98 -10.75
C TYR A 97 4.63 -21.04 -11.84
N TYR A 98 5.70 -21.82 -11.87
CA TYR A 98 5.90 -22.92 -12.81
C TYR A 98 5.89 -24.24 -12.05
N ILE A 99 5.11 -25.22 -12.51
CA ILE A 99 5.10 -26.55 -11.90
C ILE A 99 6.49 -27.17 -12.08
N SER A 100 7.15 -27.49 -10.96
CA SER A 100 8.44 -28.18 -10.94
C SER A 100 8.28 -29.65 -10.56
N GLU A 101 7.29 -29.96 -9.73
CA GLU A 101 7.07 -31.30 -9.18
C GLU A 101 5.57 -31.59 -9.07
N VAL A 102 5.20 -32.85 -9.27
CA VAL A 102 3.85 -33.36 -9.01
C VAL A 102 3.99 -34.53 -8.05
N TYR A 103 3.25 -34.50 -6.94
CA TYR A 103 3.23 -35.56 -5.94
C TYR A 103 1.81 -35.80 -5.44
N GLU A 104 1.57 -36.92 -4.77
CA GLU A 104 0.25 -37.28 -4.22
C GLU A 104 0.25 -37.18 -2.70
N ASP A 105 -0.84 -36.70 -2.11
CA ASP A 105 -1.06 -36.76 -0.66
C ASP A 105 -1.50 -38.16 -0.19
N GLU A 106 -1.65 -38.35 1.12
CA GLU A 106 -2.09 -39.64 1.71
C GLU A 106 -3.48 -40.10 1.26
N ASN A 107 -4.28 -39.20 0.67
CA ASN A 107 -5.63 -39.48 0.16
C ASN A 107 -5.66 -39.63 -1.37
N GLY A 108 -4.50 -39.57 -2.05
CA GLY A 108 -4.40 -39.66 -3.50
C GLY A 108 -4.75 -38.36 -4.25
N ASN A 109 -4.73 -37.20 -3.58
CA ASN A 109 -4.90 -35.91 -4.25
C ASN A 109 -3.55 -35.44 -4.83
N GLU A 110 -3.56 -34.98 -6.09
CA GLU A 110 -2.38 -34.34 -6.68
C GLU A 110 -2.06 -33.01 -6.00
N LEU A 111 -0.79 -32.84 -5.67
CA LEU A 111 -0.18 -31.64 -5.13
C LEU A 111 0.96 -31.20 -6.06
N TYR A 112 1.11 -29.89 -6.21
CA TYR A 112 2.08 -29.30 -7.13
C TYR A 112 3.16 -28.56 -6.34
N GLY A 113 4.42 -28.90 -6.60
CA GLY A 113 5.58 -28.09 -6.24
C GLY A 113 5.83 -27.05 -7.31
N TYR A 114 6.18 -25.82 -6.91
CA TYR A 114 6.40 -24.71 -7.83
C TYR A 114 7.82 -24.16 -7.74
N MET A 115 8.43 -23.93 -8.91
CA MET A 115 9.52 -22.99 -9.06
C MET A 115 8.92 -21.59 -9.22
N VAL A 116 9.31 -20.64 -8.37
CA VAL A 116 8.75 -19.28 -8.33
C VAL A 116 9.83 -18.22 -8.57
N PRO A 117 10.30 -18.05 -9.82
CA PRO A 117 11.13 -16.91 -10.19
C PRO A 117 10.39 -15.61 -9.85
N THR A 118 11.10 -14.70 -9.18
CA THR A 118 10.57 -13.40 -8.75
C THR A 118 11.50 -12.30 -9.22
N VAL A 119 10.93 -11.29 -9.88
CA VAL A 119 11.67 -10.12 -10.35
C VAL A 119 10.99 -8.85 -9.86
N THR A 120 11.79 -7.84 -9.54
CA THR A 120 11.29 -6.48 -9.30
C THR A 120 11.74 -5.58 -10.44
N TRP A 121 10.80 -4.88 -11.06
CA TRP A 121 11.08 -3.95 -12.13
C TRP A 121 10.27 -2.66 -11.94
N GLY A 122 10.73 -1.55 -12.53
CA GLY A 122 10.07 -0.26 -12.37
C GLY A 122 8.78 -0.21 -13.18
N LEU A 123 7.70 0.35 -12.62
CA LEU A 123 6.35 0.39 -13.20
C LEU A 123 6.27 0.91 -14.66
N GLY A 124 7.33 1.54 -15.17
CA GLY A 124 7.45 2.01 -16.53
C GLY A 124 6.75 3.36 -16.68
N ASP A 125 5.94 3.49 -17.73
CA ASP A 125 5.08 4.66 -17.92
C ASP A 125 4.02 4.74 -16.79
N PRO A 126 4.09 5.75 -15.91
CA PRO A 126 3.15 5.90 -14.80
C PRO A 126 1.71 6.19 -15.25
N PHE A 127 1.48 6.47 -16.53
CA PHE A 127 0.16 6.68 -17.13
C PHE A 127 -0.35 5.46 -17.90
N SER A 128 0.40 4.36 -17.94
CA SER A 128 -0.01 3.14 -18.60
C SER A 128 -1.22 2.49 -17.92
N GLU A 129 -2.18 2.05 -18.73
CA GLU A 129 -3.29 1.21 -18.27
C GLU A 129 -2.91 -0.27 -18.20
N LYS A 130 -1.77 -0.66 -18.79
CA LYS A 130 -1.28 -2.03 -18.83
C LYS A 130 0.02 -2.16 -18.05
N ILE A 131 0.13 -3.24 -17.27
CA ILE A 131 1.41 -3.69 -16.73
C ILE A 131 2.36 -3.92 -17.92
N PRO A 132 3.57 -3.34 -17.92
CA PRO A 132 4.61 -3.67 -18.90
C PRO A 132 4.80 -5.18 -19.06
N SER A 133 5.25 -5.61 -20.25
CA SER A 133 5.63 -7.00 -20.46
C SER A 133 6.69 -7.38 -19.43
N GLY A 134 6.33 -8.35 -18.60
CA GLY A 134 7.11 -8.78 -17.45
C GLY A 134 8.26 -9.71 -17.81
N MET A 135 8.57 -10.60 -16.88
CA MET A 135 9.56 -11.66 -17.08
C MET A 135 9.12 -12.65 -18.16
N SER A 136 10.08 -13.21 -18.90
CA SER A 136 9.86 -14.36 -19.78
C SER A 136 10.90 -15.43 -19.46
N ILE A 137 10.46 -16.68 -19.35
CA ILE A 137 11.35 -17.83 -19.20
C ILE A 137 11.48 -18.53 -20.55
N VAL A 138 12.72 -18.84 -20.90
CA VAL A 138 13.06 -19.63 -22.08
C VAL A 138 13.72 -20.90 -21.58
N ALA A 139 13.10 -22.04 -21.85
CA ALA A 139 13.74 -23.34 -21.65
C ALA A 139 14.54 -23.73 -22.88
N TYR A 140 15.59 -24.50 -22.68
CA TYR A 140 16.43 -25.05 -23.75
C TYR A 140 16.43 -26.57 -23.64
N ASP A 141 16.42 -27.25 -24.79
CA ASP A 141 16.59 -28.69 -24.85
C ASP A 141 18.06 -29.09 -24.62
N GLU A 142 18.34 -30.40 -24.62
CA GLU A 142 19.69 -30.95 -24.49
C GLU A 142 20.66 -30.51 -25.61
N ASN A 143 20.13 -30.02 -26.74
CA ASN A 143 20.88 -29.50 -27.89
C ASN A 143 20.96 -27.96 -27.89
N ASN A 144 20.57 -27.32 -26.78
CA ASN A 144 20.56 -25.87 -26.60
C ASN A 144 19.66 -25.12 -27.60
N GLN A 145 18.58 -25.77 -28.07
CA GLN A 145 17.52 -25.13 -28.84
C GLN A 145 16.41 -24.64 -27.91
N PRO A 146 15.84 -23.44 -28.13
CA PRO A 146 14.71 -22.95 -27.37
C PRO A 146 13.52 -23.91 -27.47
N ILE A 147 12.96 -24.29 -26.32
CA ILE A 147 11.71 -25.02 -26.22
C ILE A 147 10.59 -23.98 -26.14
N ASP A 148 9.65 -24.03 -27.08
CA ASP A 148 8.45 -23.18 -27.04
C ASP A 148 7.52 -23.58 -25.87
N GLY A 149 6.88 -22.59 -25.26
CA GLY A 149 5.65 -22.85 -24.48
C GLY A 149 5.83 -23.09 -22.97
N VAL A 150 6.91 -22.63 -22.34
CA VAL A 150 6.98 -22.60 -20.87
C VAL A 150 6.13 -21.44 -20.36
N ALA A 151 4.84 -21.71 -20.14
CA ALA A 151 3.89 -20.77 -19.57
C ALA A 151 3.75 -21.00 -18.05
N PRO A 152 3.68 -19.94 -17.24
CA PRO A 152 3.39 -20.10 -15.83
C PRO A 152 1.92 -20.48 -15.61
N GLU A 153 1.66 -21.31 -14.61
CA GLU A 153 0.30 -21.61 -14.13
C GLU A 153 -0.38 -20.35 -13.60
N LYS A 154 0.40 -19.49 -12.96
CA LYS A 154 -0.08 -18.26 -12.33
C LYS A 154 0.98 -17.17 -12.37
N ILE A 155 0.53 -15.93 -12.54
CA ILE A 155 1.36 -14.73 -12.35
C ILE A 155 0.73 -13.86 -11.26
N GLU A 156 1.53 -13.50 -10.27
CA GLU A 156 1.17 -12.57 -9.21
C GLU A 156 1.96 -11.27 -9.35
N TYR A 157 1.28 -10.16 -9.06
CA TYR A 157 1.86 -8.83 -9.07
C TYR A 157 1.64 -8.16 -7.71
N GLU A 158 2.72 -7.70 -7.10
CA GLU A 158 2.71 -6.81 -5.94
C GLU A 158 3.22 -5.42 -6.36
N PHE A 159 2.68 -4.37 -5.74
CA PHE A 159 3.06 -2.99 -6.04
C PHE A 159 3.84 -2.45 -4.85
N ILE A 160 5.16 -2.44 -4.97
CA ILE A 160 6.03 -2.19 -3.83
C ILE A 160 6.58 -0.77 -3.85
N LEU A 161 6.78 -0.20 -2.66
CA LEU A 161 7.45 1.10 -2.53
C LEU A 161 8.94 0.97 -2.84
N HIS A 162 9.43 1.84 -3.72
CA HIS A 162 10.86 1.99 -3.94
C HIS A 162 11.41 3.07 -2.98
N PRO A 163 12.33 2.72 -2.05
CA PRO A 163 12.86 3.67 -1.09
C PRO A 163 13.76 4.71 -1.78
N ARG A 164 13.35 5.99 -1.71
CA ARG A 164 14.12 7.12 -2.26
C ARG A 164 15.06 7.76 -1.23
N THR A 165 14.92 7.42 0.04
CA THR A 165 15.73 7.95 1.13
C THR A 165 16.08 6.82 2.10
N THR A 166 17.22 6.93 2.80
CA THR A 166 17.66 5.96 3.82
C THR A 166 16.65 5.83 4.96
N LYS A 167 15.89 6.89 5.25
CA LYS A 167 14.85 6.87 6.28
C LYS A 167 13.65 6.02 5.87
N ILE A 168 13.18 6.17 4.62
CA ILE A 168 12.14 5.29 4.06
C ILE A 168 12.63 3.84 4.02
N GLU A 169 13.86 3.62 3.56
CA GLU A 169 14.46 2.28 3.52
C GLU A 169 14.50 1.62 4.91
N THR A 170 14.93 2.36 5.94
CA THR A 170 14.99 1.87 7.32
C THR A 170 13.60 1.53 7.85
N LEU A 171 12.61 2.38 7.59
CA LEU A 171 11.23 2.14 8.01
C LEU A 171 10.66 0.89 7.33
N LEU A 172 10.82 0.73 6.02
CA LEU A 172 10.37 -0.46 5.29
C LEU A 172 11.01 -1.74 5.83
N LYS A 173 12.32 -1.70 6.13
CA LYS A 173 13.03 -2.83 6.76
C LYS A 173 12.49 -3.18 8.13
N SER A 174 12.21 -2.18 8.98
CA SER A 174 11.66 -2.39 10.32
C SER A 174 10.24 -2.97 10.29
N ILE A 175 9.42 -2.45 9.37
CA ILE A 175 8.05 -2.91 9.14
C ILE A 175 8.03 -4.35 8.56
N GLY A 176 9.05 -4.72 7.81
CA GLY A 176 9.17 -6.02 7.13
C GLY A 176 8.25 -6.17 5.91
N LYS A 177 7.70 -5.06 5.40
CA LYS A 177 6.74 -5.02 4.29
C LYS A 177 6.97 -3.80 3.40
N ASP A 178 6.78 -3.98 2.11
CA ASP A 178 6.92 -2.93 1.09
C ASP A 178 5.76 -2.82 0.10
N ASP A 179 4.82 -3.77 0.11
CA ASP A 179 3.59 -3.71 -0.69
C ASP A 179 2.67 -2.57 -0.26
N ILE A 180 2.31 -1.69 -1.20
CA ILE A 180 1.50 -0.50 -0.91
C ILE A 180 0.09 -0.86 -0.46
N HIS A 181 -0.47 -1.98 -0.90
CA HIS A 181 -1.81 -2.39 -0.50
C HIS A 181 -1.83 -2.75 0.99
N GLU A 182 -0.91 -3.63 1.41
CA GLU A 182 -0.76 -4.00 2.83
C GLU A 182 -0.39 -2.79 3.70
N LEU A 183 0.54 -1.95 3.25
CA LEU A 183 0.96 -0.76 3.99
C LEU A 183 -0.20 0.26 4.16
N SER A 184 -1.00 0.47 3.10
CA SER A 184 -2.13 1.40 3.15
C SER A 184 -3.25 0.90 4.06
N GLU A 185 -3.51 -0.41 4.05
CA GLU A 185 -4.48 -1.03 4.95
C GLU A 185 -4.09 -0.85 6.42
N ARG A 186 -2.85 -1.22 6.78
CA ARG A 186 -2.32 -1.04 8.15
C ARG A 186 -2.30 0.44 8.59
N CYS A 187 -2.03 1.35 7.65
CA CYS A 187 -2.08 2.78 7.93
C CYS A 187 -3.52 3.23 8.23
N PHE A 188 -4.47 2.78 7.41
CA PHE A 188 -5.88 3.10 7.60
C PHE A 188 -6.44 2.56 8.92
N GLU A 189 -6.09 1.35 9.33
CA GLU A 189 -6.48 0.79 10.64
C GLU A 189 -6.05 1.69 11.81
N THR A 190 -4.81 2.19 11.74
CA THR A 190 -4.27 3.12 12.74
C THR A 190 -5.02 4.46 12.70
N LEU A 191 -5.31 4.98 11.50
CA LEU A 191 -6.06 6.23 11.33
C LEU A 191 -7.55 6.11 11.73
N ASN A 192 -8.17 4.95 11.54
CA ASN A 192 -9.52 4.67 12.03
C ASN A 192 -9.55 4.73 13.56
N SER A 193 -8.61 4.05 14.21
CA SER A 193 -8.46 4.08 15.68
C SER A 193 -8.21 5.51 16.18
N TYR A 194 -7.39 6.28 15.45
CA TYR A 194 -7.14 7.68 15.77
C TYR A 194 -8.38 8.58 15.59
N PHE A 195 -9.19 8.32 14.57
CA PHE A 195 -10.44 9.03 14.31
C PHE A 195 -11.48 8.76 15.42
N GLU A 196 -11.57 7.53 15.91
CA GLU A 196 -12.40 7.17 17.07
C GLU A 196 -11.92 7.84 18.36
N PHE A 197 -10.60 7.85 18.59
CA PHE A 197 -9.98 8.57 19.70
C PHE A 197 -10.31 10.07 19.68
N TYR A 198 -10.18 10.69 18.51
CA TYR A 198 -10.53 12.08 18.27
C TYR A 198 -11.98 12.41 18.66
N HIS A 199 -12.95 11.62 18.20
CA HIS A 199 -14.35 11.82 18.57
C HIS A 199 -14.60 11.64 20.07
N SER A 200 -13.91 10.69 20.71
CA SER A 200 -13.99 10.47 22.15
C SER A 200 -13.47 11.68 22.94
N CYS A 201 -12.39 12.32 22.49
CA CYS A 201 -11.86 13.53 23.10
C CYS A 201 -12.82 14.73 22.96
N ILE A 202 -13.41 14.93 21.78
CA ILE A 202 -14.42 15.98 21.58
C ILE A 202 -15.61 15.79 22.53
N ALA A 203 -16.12 14.57 22.64
CA ALA A 203 -17.25 14.28 23.53
C ALA A 203 -16.92 14.59 25.00
N LYS A 204 -15.71 14.26 25.45
CA LYS A 204 -15.24 14.55 26.82
C LYS A 204 -15.10 16.04 27.07
N ASP A 205 -14.58 16.79 26.11
CA ASP A 205 -14.30 18.22 26.28
C ASP A 205 -15.50 19.13 26.07
N ARG A 206 -16.55 18.69 25.36
CA ARG A 206 -17.82 19.44 25.24
C ARG A 206 -18.76 19.25 26.44
N ASN A 207 -18.58 18.17 27.21
CA ASN A 207 -19.37 17.87 28.40
C ASN A 207 -18.74 18.39 29.71
N ARG A 208 -17.67 19.18 29.60
CA ARG A 208 -16.98 19.86 30.71
C ARG A 208 -17.18 21.36 30.58
#